data_AF-A0A0F2QIU9-F1
#
_entry.id   AF-A0A0F2QIU9-F1
#
_cell.length_a   1.000
_cell.length_b   1.000
_cell.length_c   1.000
_cell.angle_alpha   90.00
_cell.angle_beta   90.00
_cell.angle_gamma   90.00
#
_symmetry.space_group_name_H-M   'P 1'
#
loop_
_entity.id
_entity.type
_entity.pdbx_description
1 polymer ?
#
loop_
_entity_poly.entity_id
_entity_poly.type
_entity_poly.pdbx_seq_one_letter_code
_entity_poly.pdbx_strand_id
1 'polypeptide(L)'
;MRRAVKSLQAFDFRSDFTPQPEPEVRAPPAEEKITLSAPDLAMLLTEARAEAHAAAMSLRNDAQNARLQQVTDQLKEALSNLVSLADHLEAGAYADGFRETALRLVTATAQRIVDGQGDLFAQTTEFSHKTSPTTEDGP
;
A
#
# COMPACT_ATOMS: atom_id res chain seq x y z
N MET A 1 58.49 5.23 -85.61
CA MET A 1 58.57 4.10 -84.65
C MET A 1 57.39 4.19 -83.68
N ARG A 2 56.40 3.30 -83.78
CA ARG A 2 55.18 3.32 -82.96
C ARG A 2 55.38 2.39 -81.76
N ARG A 3 55.31 2.91 -80.52
CA ARG A 3 55.35 2.11 -79.30
C ARG A 3 54.10 1.23 -79.26
N ALA A 4 54.28 -0.09 -79.16
CA ALA A 4 53.19 -1.01 -78.90
C ALA A 4 52.65 -0.77 -77.48
N VAL A 5 51.40 -0.34 -77.35
CA VAL A 5 50.70 -0.26 -76.06
C VAL A 5 50.21 -1.67 -75.75
N LYS A 6 50.75 -2.25 -74.67
CA LYS A 6 50.39 -3.55 -74.12
C LYS A 6 48.90 -3.51 -73.79
N SER A 7 48.13 -4.45 -74.33
CA SER A 7 46.67 -4.52 -74.16
C SER A 7 46.28 -4.40 -72.68
N LEU A 8 45.47 -3.40 -72.34
CA LEU A 8 44.84 -3.28 -71.03
C LEU A 8 43.85 -4.44 -70.88
N GLN A 9 44.11 -5.36 -69.94
CA GLN A 9 43.08 -6.29 -69.49
C GLN A 9 42.05 -5.53 -68.66
N ALA A 10 40.77 -5.80 -68.90
CA ALA A 10 39.69 -5.28 -68.10
C ALA A 10 39.88 -5.71 -66.64
N PHE A 11 39.82 -4.76 -65.72
CA PHE A 11 39.87 -5.04 -64.29
C PHE A 11 38.56 -5.73 -63.91
N ASP A 12 38.66 -6.97 -63.45
CA ASP A 12 37.49 -7.73 -63.00
C ASP A 12 37.17 -7.31 -61.57
N PHE A 13 36.18 -6.43 -61.42
CA PHE A 13 35.70 -5.97 -60.13
C PHE A 13 34.99 -7.14 -59.44
N ARG A 14 35.77 -7.95 -58.72
CA ARG A 14 35.21 -8.86 -57.73
C ARG A 14 34.62 -8.01 -56.61
N SER A 15 33.33 -7.77 -56.73
CA SER A 15 32.51 -7.18 -55.69
C SER A 15 32.68 -8.00 -54.41
N ASP A 16 33.44 -7.48 -53.45
CA ASP A 16 33.63 -8.08 -52.12
C ASP A 16 32.41 -7.81 -51.21
N PHE A 17 31.24 -7.67 -51.82
CA PHE A 17 29.95 -7.61 -51.15
C PHE A 17 29.35 -9.02 -51.20
N THR A 18 29.97 -9.95 -50.46
CA THR A 18 29.20 -11.10 -49.99
C THR A 18 28.07 -10.56 -49.12
N PRO A 19 26.82 -11.06 -49.25
CA PRO A 19 25.77 -10.68 -48.31
C PRO A 19 26.29 -11.04 -46.93
N GLN A 20 26.48 -10.03 -46.09
CA GLN A 20 26.82 -10.22 -44.70
C GLN A 20 25.74 -11.15 -44.13
N PRO A 21 26.10 -12.28 -43.48
CA PRO A 21 25.10 -13.17 -42.92
C PRO A 21 24.17 -12.31 -42.08
N GLU A 22 22.86 -12.42 -42.35
CA GLU A 22 21.85 -11.69 -41.60
C GLU A 22 22.19 -11.88 -40.13
N PRO A 23 22.34 -10.79 -39.34
CA PRO A 23 22.60 -10.94 -37.93
C PRO A 23 21.51 -11.86 -37.39
N GLU A 24 21.90 -12.99 -36.80
CA GLU A 24 20.97 -13.93 -36.19
C GLU A 24 20.03 -13.10 -35.33
N VAL A 25 18.81 -12.87 -35.82
CA VAL A 25 17.80 -12.17 -35.07
C VAL A 25 17.57 -13.10 -33.90
N ARG A 26 18.16 -12.75 -32.75
CA ARG A 26 18.03 -13.47 -31.51
C ARG A 26 16.53 -13.67 -31.35
N ALA A 27 16.07 -14.91 -31.55
CA ALA A 27 14.67 -15.22 -31.40
C ALA A 27 14.24 -14.63 -30.06
N PRO A 28 13.10 -13.91 -29.99
CA PRO A 28 12.59 -13.50 -28.69
C PRO A 28 12.59 -14.74 -27.80
N PRO A 29 13.08 -14.66 -26.54
CA PRO A 29 13.16 -15.83 -25.67
C PRO A 29 11.81 -16.52 -25.75
N ALA A 30 11.81 -17.80 -26.16
CA ALA A 30 10.59 -18.56 -26.29
C ALA A 30 9.84 -18.39 -24.97
N GLU A 31 8.67 -17.76 -25.00
CA GLU A 31 7.83 -17.64 -23.82
C GLU A 31 7.65 -19.06 -23.29
N GLU A 32 8.25 -19.36 -22.13
CA GLU A 32 8.08 -20.63 -21.46
C GLU A 32 6.60 -20.72 -21.08
N LYS A 33 5.80 -21.29 -21.99
CA LYS A 33 4.38 -21.51 -21.78
C LYS A 33 4.26 -22.62 -20.76
N ILE A 34 3.97 -22.24 -19.53
CA ILE A 34 3.66 -23.17 -18.46
C ILE A 34 2.35 -23.87 -18.84
N THR A 35 2.45 -25.13 -19.30
CA THR A 35 1.29 -25.96 -19.62
C THR A 35 0.78 -26.58 -18.32
N LEU A 36 -0.23 -25.94 -17.71
CA LEU A 36 -0.92 -26.48 -16.54
C LEU A 36 -2.17 -27.25 -16.99
N SER A 37 -2.45 -28.37 -16.32
CA SER A 37 -3.72 -29.05 -16.55
C SER A 37 -4.87 -28.23 -15.92
N ALA A 38 -6.09 -28.41 -16.44
CA ALA A 38 -7.27 -27.74 -15.88
C ALA A 38 -7.44 -27.90 -14.34
N PRO A 39 -7.22 -29.09 -13.74
CA PRO A 39 -7.27 -29.22 -12.28
C PRO A 39 -6.13 -28.49 -11.57
N ASP A 40 -4.91 -28.47 -12.13
CA ASP A 40 -3.78 -27.73 -11.53
C ASP A 40 -4.05 -26.22 -11.52
N LEU A 41 -4.65 -25.69 -12.58
CA LEU A 41 -5.09 -24.29 -12.63
C LEU A 41 -6.17 -23.97 -11.59
N ALA A 42 -7.15 -24.86 -11.43
CA ALA A 42 -8.21 -24.67 -10.44
C ALA A 42 -7.65 -24.69 -9.01
N MET A 43 -6.67 -25.56 -8.74
CA MET A 43 -5.97 -25.62 -7.46
C MET A 43 -5.19 -24.33 -7.19
N LEU A 44 -4.37 -23.87 -8.14
CA LEU A 44 -3.60 -22.63 -8.02
C LEU A 44 -4.50 -21.39 -7.83
N LEU A 45 -5.63 -21.32 -8.55
CA LEU A 45 -6.60 -20.23 -8.37
C LEU A 45 -7.25 -20.26 -6.99
N THR A 46 -7.51 -21.46 -6.46
CA THR A 46 -8.09 -21.62 -5.12
C THR A 46 -7.09 -21.21 -4.05
N GLU A 47 -5.83 -21.61 -4.21
CA GLU A 47 -4.72 -21.22 -3.33
C GLU A 47 -4.50 -19.70 -3.38
N ALA A 48 -4.40 -19.12 -4.58
CA ALA A 48 -4.24 -17.68 -4.76
C ALA A 48 -5.41 -16.88 -4.14
N ARG A 49 -6.64 -17.38 -4.23
CA ARG A 49 -7.81 -16.76 -3.56
C ARG A 49 -7.72 -16.85 -2.05
N ALA A 50 -7.32 -18.00 -1.52
CA ALA A 50 -7.16 -18.20 -0.08
C ALA A 50 -6.04 -17.28 0.47
N GLU A 51 -4.91 -17.20 -0.22
CA GLU A 51 -3.80 -16.31 0.14
C GLU A 51 -4.20 -14.83 0.06
N ALA A 52 -4.86 -14.42 -1.03
CA ALA A 52 -5.35 -13.05 -1.18
C ALA A 52 -6.34 -12.68 -0.06
N HIS A 53 -7.23 -13.60 0.31
CA HIS A 53 -8.15 -13.39 1.42
C HIS A 53 -7.42 -13.30 2.76
N ALA A 54 -6.45 -14.17 3.02
CA ALA A 54 -5.64 -14.12 4.24
C ALA A 54 -4.85 -12.80 4.34
N ALA A 55 -4.23 -12.36 3.24
CA ALA A 55 -3.52 -11.09 3.16
C ALA A 55 -4.47 -9.89 3.42
N ALA A 56 -5.67 -9.90 2.84
CA ALA A 56 -6.68 -8.87 3.08
C ALA A 56 -7.11 -8.81 4.55
N MET A 57 -7.30 -9.97 5.21
CA MET A 57 -7.63 -10.02 6.64
C MET A 57 -6.47 -9.55 7.51
N SER A 58 -5.22 -9.91 7.18
CA SER A 58 -4.03 -9.42 7.89
C SER A 58 -3.95 -7.90 7.82
N LEU A 59 -4.08 -7.31 6.62
CA LEU A 59 -4.03 -5.87 6.43
C LEU A 59 -5.13 -5.15 7.24
N ARG A 60 -6.33 -5.74 7.30
CA ARG A 60 -7.44 -5.21 8.10
C ARG A 60 -7.11 -5.24 9.59
N ASN A 61 -6.54 -6.34 10.07
CA ASN A 61 -6.15 -6.48 11.47
C ASN A 61 -5.02 -5.52 11.85
N ASP A 62 -4.04 -5.33 10.97
CA ASP A 62 -2.94 -4.39 11.18
C ASP A 62 -3.44 -2.94 11.27
N ALA A 63 -4.37 -2.55 10.39
CA ALA A 63 -5.01 -1.25 10.44
C ALA A 63 -5.81 -1.04 11.73
N GLN A 64 -6.54 -2.07 12.19
CA GLN A 64 -7.27 -2.03 13.45
C GLN A 64 -6.33 -1.91 14.65
N ASN A 65 -5.23 -2.67 14.68
CA ASN A 65 -4.22 -2.62 15.73
C ASN A 65 -3.53 -1.25 15.81
N ALA A 66 -3.11 -0.70 14.67
CA ALA A 66 -2.51 0.63 14.62
C ALA A 66 -3.45 1.71 15.20
N ARG A 67 -4.75 1.59 14.92
CA ARG A 67 -5.75 2.51 15.47
C ARG A 67 -5.97 2.31 16.96
N LEU A 68 -6.08 1.06 17.44
CA LEU A 68 -6.20 0.78 18.88
C LEU A 68 -5.00 1.32 19.65
N GLN A 69 -3.81 1.22 19.07
CA GLN A 69 -2.61 1.81 19.62
C GLN A 69 -2.72 3.33 19.73
N GLN A 70 -3.17 4.00 18.66
CA GLN A 70 -3.39 5.46 18.67
C GLN A 70 -4.40 5.90 19.75
N VAL A 71 -5.54 5.20 19.87
CA VAL A 71 -6.56 5.50 20.90
C VAL A 71 -6.00 5.28 22.30
N THR A 72 -5.22 4.22 22.48
CA THR A 72 -4.55 3.93 23.77
C THR A 72 -3.59 5.05 24.15
N ASP A 73 -2.83 5.57 23.21
CA ASP A 73 -1.87 6.65 23.48
C ASP A 73 -2.58 7.99 23.77
N GLN A 74 -3.69 8.28 23.08
CA GLN A 74 -4.57 9.41 23.43
C GLN A 74 -5.14 9.27 24.85
N LEU A 75 -5.55 8.06 25.26
CA LEU A 75 -6.05 7.80 26.61
C LEU A 75 -4.96 7.99 27.68
N LYS A 76 -3.72 7.53 27.41
CA LYS A 76 -2.59 7.78 28.31
C LYS A 76 -2.32 9.28 28.49
N GLU A 77 -2.37 10.05 27.40
CA GLU A 77 -2.19 11.50 27.46
C GLU A 77 -3.31 12.15 28.29
N ALA A 78 -4.56 11.75 28.08
CA ALA A 78 -5.71 12.21 28.87
C ALA A 78 -5.54 11.90 30.37
N LEU A 79 -5.11 10.68 30.71
CA LEU A 79 -4.83 10.28 32.10
C LEU A 79 -3.69 11.11 32.72
N SER A 80 -2.61 11.35 31.96
CA SER A 80 -1.52 12.22 32.42
C SER A 80 -2.01 13.62 32.73
N ASN A 81 -2.87 14.20 31.89
CA ASN A 81 -3.46 15.52 32.14
C ASN A 81 -4.33 15.53 33.40
N LEU A 82 -5.08 14.45 33.66
CA LEU A 82 -5.85 14.31 34.90
C LEU A 82 -4.97 14.22 36.14
N VAL A 83 -3.84 13.50 36.08
CA VAL A 83 -2.88 13.47 37.19
C VAL A 83 -2.27 14.85 37.41
N SER A 84 -1.82 15.53 36.36
CA SER A 84 -1.32 16.91 36.48
C SER A 84 -2.36 17.88 37.04
N LEU A 85 -3.64 17.68 36.74
CA LEU A 85 -4.73 18.44 37.35
C LEU A 85 -4.87 18.14 38.85
N ALA A 86 -4.77 16.88 39.26
CA ALA A 86 -4.83 16.48 40.66
C ALA A 86 -3.66 17.05 41.46
N ASP A 87 -2.44 17.00 40.93
CA ASP A 87 -1.24 17.61 41.53
C ASP A 87 -1.42 19.13 41.67
N HIS A 88 -1.96 19.76 40.64
CA HIS A 88 -2.33 21.17 40.65
C HIS A 88 -3.37 21.45 41.74
N LEU A 89 -4.42 20.64 41.89
CA LEU A 89 -5.45 20.81 42.94
C LEU A 89 -4.87 20.67 44.35
N GLU A 90 -3.94 19.74 44.55
CA GLU A 90 -3.23 19.52 45.80
C GLU A 90 -2.31 20.71 46.15
N ALA A 91 -1.58 21.24 45.16
CA ALA A 91 -0.69 22.39 45.33
C ALA A 91 -1.41 23.75 45.36
N GLY A 92 -2.60 23.83 44.75
CA GLY A 92 -3.26 25.05 44.31
C GLY A 92 -4.40 25.56 45.20
N ALA A 93 -4.63 24.96 46.36
CA ALA A 93 -5.60 25.44 47.34
C ALA A 93 -5.40 26.91 47.79
N TYR A 94 -4.33 27.59 47.34
CA TYR A 94 -3.94 28.94 47.74
C TYR A 94 -3.64 29.94 46.59
N ALA A 95 -3.89 29.63 45.31
CA ALA A 95 -3.50 30.54 44.20
C ALA A 95 -4.66 31.04 43.32
N ASP A 96 -4.76 32.36 43.13
CA ASP A 96 -5.67 32.99 42.17
C ASP A 96 -5.31 32.59 40.73
N GLY A 97 -6.32 32.27 39.90
CA GLY A 97 -6.15 31.78 38.51
C GLY A 97 -6.03 30.26 38.36
N PHE A 98 -5.94 29.54 39.48
CA PHE A 98 -5.92 28.08 39.54
C PHE A 98 -7.18 27.45 38.90
N ARG A 99 -8.35 27.98 39.26
CA ARG A 99 -9.66 27.47 38.82
C ARG A 99 -9.84 27.57 37.31
N GLU A 100 -9.37 28.63 36.66
CA GLU A 100 -9.40 28.78 35.20
C GLU A 100 -8.55 27.71 34.50
N THR A 101 -7.34 27.47 35.03
CA THR A 101 -6.41 26.49 34.46
C THR A 101 -6.91 25.07 34.65
N ALA A 102 -7.45 24.77 35.84
CA ALA A 102 -8.09 23.51 36.15
C ALA A 102 -9.28 23.22 35.23
N LEU A 103 -10.19 24.19 35.07
CA LEU A 103 -11.35 24.07 34.18
C LEU A 103 -10.93 23.81 32.73
N ARG A 104 -9.95 24.56 32.21
CA ARG A 104 -9.45 24.38 30.84
C ARG A 104 -8.84 23.00 30.62
N LEU A 105 -8.10 22.47 31.59
CA LEU A 105 -7.50 21.13 31.51
C LEU A 105 -8.58 20.04 31.57
N VAL A 106 -9.58 20.19 32.43
CA VAL A 106 -10.75 19.28 32.49
C VAL A 106 -11.51 19.29 31.18
N THR A 107 -11.83 20.47 30.65
CA THR A 107 -12.58 20.61 29.39
C THR A 107 -11.80 20.01 28.21
N ALA A 108 -10.49 20.26 28.11
CA ALA A 108 -9.66 19.67 27.07
C ALA A 108 -9.59 18.13 27.17
N THR A 109 -9.52 17.61 28.39
CA THR A 109 -9.49 16.17 28.63
C THR A 109 -10.83 15.51 28.34
N ALA A 110 -11.93 16.11 28.79
CA ALA A 110 -13.28 15.66 28.50
C ALA A 110 -13.55 15.67 26.99
N GLN A 111 -13.12 16.72 26.28
CA GLN A 111 -13.24 16.81 24.83
C GLN A 111 -12.47 15.68 24.13
N ARG A 112 -11.21 15.41 24.49
CA ARG A 112 -10.45 14.28 23.93
C ARG A 112 -11.08 12.92 24.18
N ILE A 113 -11.64 12.72 25.38
CA ILE A 113 -12.32 11.46 25.73
C ILE A 113 -13.62 11.31 24.92
N VAL A 114 -14.36 12.40 24.71
CA VAL A 114 -15.58 12.42 23.89
C VAL A 114 -15.24 12.19 22.41
N ASP A 115 -14.23 12.88 21.89
CA ASP A 115 -13.79 12.75 20.50
C ASP A 115 -13.25 11.34 20.22
N GLY A 116 -12.41 10.80 21.11
CA GLY A 116 -11.89 9.43 21.00
C GLY A 116 -12.98 8.36 21.06
N GLN A 117 -14.02 8.55 21.86
CA GLN A 117 -15.20 7.67 21.88
C GLN A 117 -16.09 7.85 20.64
N GLY A 118 -16.31 9.09 20.19
CA GLY A 118 -17.08 9.39 18.99
C GLY A 118 -16.49 8.74 17.74
N ASP A 119 -15.16 8.75 17.64
CA ASP A 119 -14.41 8.07 16.58
C ASP A 119 -14.63 6.55 16.59
N LEU A 120 -14.73 5.92 17.76
CA LEU A 120 -15.01 4.49 17.88
C LEU A 120 -16.46 4.14 17.49
N PHE A 121 -17.43 4.99 17.85
CA PHE A 121 -18.84 4.76 17.55
C PHE A 121 -19.20 5.00 16.08
N ALA A 122 -18.66 6.04 15.44
CA ALA A 122 -18.90 6.32 14.02
C ALA A 122 -18.52 5.13 13.11
N GLN A 123 -17.50 4.36 13.50
CA GLN A 123 -17.07 3.16 12.78
C GLN A 123 -17.96 1.94 12.99
N THR A 124 -18.62 1.81 14.14
CA THR A 124 -19.57 0.71 14.34
C THR A 124 -20.72 0.84 13.33
N THR A 125 -21.11 2.08 13.04
CA THR A 125 -22.12 2.40 12.02
C THR A 125 -21.62 2.15 10.60
N GLU A 126 -20.39 2.56 10.25
CA GLU A 126 -19.79 2.26 8.94
C GLU A 126 -19.61 0.75 8.68
N PHE A 127 -19.19 0.00 9.70
CA PHE A 127 -19.07 -1.46 9.58
C PHE A 127 -20.43 -2.12 9.35
N SER A 128 -21.47 -1.65 10.05
CA SER A 128 -22.85 -2.15 9.88
C SER A 128 -23.43 -1.85 8.49
N HIS A 129 -23.12 -0.68 7.91
CA HIS A 129 -23.52 -0.34 6.55
C HIS A 129 -22.78 -1.15 5.48
N LYS A 130 -21.50 -1.46 5.67
CA LYS A 130 -20.69 -2.19 4.68
C LYS A 130 -20.96 -3.69 4.65
N THR A 131 -21.60 -4.24 5.70
CA THR A 131 -22.00 -5.64 5.79
C THR A 131 -23.47 -5.90 5.42
N SER A 132 -24.24 -4.86 5.07
CA SER A 132 -25.60 -5.06 4.56
C SER A 132 -25.49 -5.60 3.13
N PRO A 133 -25.89 -6.86 2.86
CA PRO A 133 -25.94 -7.35 1.50
C PRO A 133 -26.97 -6.52 0.75
N THR A 134 -26.57 -5.96 -0.39
CA THR A 134 -27.49 -5.40 -1.37
C THR A 134 -28.37 -6.55 -1.85
N THR A 135 -29.52 -6.76 -1.20
CA THR A 135 -30.67 -7.41 -1.83
C THR A 135 -31.16 -6.43 -2.89
N GLU A 136 -30.55 -6.47 -4.07
CA GLU A 136 -31.27 -6.11 -5.28
C GLU A 136 -32.18 -7.29 -5.62
N ASP A 137 -33.46 -7.05 -5.33
CA ASP A 137 -34.62 -7.81 -5.80
C ASP A 137 -34.61 -7.93 -7.32
N GLY A 138 -35.05 -9.09 -7.81
CA GLY A 138 -35.31 -9.35 -9.23
C GLY A 138 -36.38 -8.43 -9.83
N PRO A 139 -36.48 -8.43 -11.18
CA PRO A 139 -37.25 -9.48 -11.85
C PRO A 139 -36.52 -10.19 -13.01
#